data_AF-A0A9X6RB27-F1
#
_entry.id   AF-A0A9X6RB27-F1
#
_cell.length_a   1.000
_cell.length_b   1.000
_cell.length_c   1.000
_cell.angle_alpha   90.00
_cell.angle_beta   90.00
_cell.angle_gamma   90.00
#
_symmetry.space_group_name_H-M   'P 1'
#
loop_
_entity.id
_entity.type
_entity.pdbx_description
1 polymer ?
#
loop_
_entity_poly.entity_id
_entity_poly.type
_entity_poly.pdbx_seq_one_letter_code
_entity_poly.pdbx_strand_id
1 'polypeptide(L)'
;MVHKNEYREGDHLAFYIYSPADETFNGMHCNQYIEKHFERRMWGDDDKTGTFTNIFDTTEKDHKIYYFIECDSPSDITALAGNIIQEHPGNYTDQRNRFISLLIERNIITRQL
;
A
#
# COMPACT_ATOMS: atom_id res chain seq x y z
N MET A 1 -7.32 -16.01 18.40
CA MET A 1 -6.49 -14.81 18.14
C MET A 1 -5.35 -15.24 17.25
N VAL A 2 -5.27 -14.71 16.02
CA VAL A 2 -4.09 -14.93 15.18
C VAL A 2 -3.04 -13.95 15.68
N HIS A 3 -2.02 -14.46 16.38
CA HIS A 3 -0.82 -13.67 16.69
C HIS A 3 -0.10 -13.40 15.37
N LYS A 4 -0.36 -12.24 14.77
CA LYS A 4 0.49 -11.73 13.69
C LYS A 4 1.79 -11.31 14.34
N ASN A 5 2.89 -11.95 13.93
CA ASN A 5 4.23 -11.54 14.34
C ASN A 5 4.43 -10.06 14.02
N GLU A 6 5.18 -9.35 14.88
CA GLU A 6 5.61 -7.99 14.57
C GLU A 6 6.44 -8.00 13.29
N TYR A 7 6.10 -7.10 12.36
CA TYR A 7 6.77 -6.91 11.08
C TYR A 7 8.26 -6.63 11.30
N ARG A 8 9.15 -7.46 10.73
CA ARG A 8 10.61 -7.24 10.75
C ARG A 8 11.07 -6.62 9.44
N GLU A 9 12.18 -5.90 9.51
CA GLU A 9 12.86 -5.38 8.33
C GLU A 9 13.23 -6.53 7.39
N GLY A 10 12.73 -6.48 6.15
CA GLY A 10 12.95 -7.52 5.13
C GLY A 10 11.89 -8.63 5.04
N ASP A 11 10.87 -8.64 5.90
CA ASP A 11 9.82 -9.67 5.87
C ASP A 11 8.97 -9.61 4.58
N HIS A 12 8.46 -8.43 4.24
CA HIS A 12 7.74 -8.18 2.98
C HIS A 12 7.59 -6.68 2.72
N LEU A 13 7.36 -6.34 1.46
CA LEU A 13 6.97 -5.02 1.01
C LEU A 13 5.55 -5.13 0.44
N ALA A 14 4.63 -4.37 1.02
CA ALA A 14 3.24 -4.32 0.58
C ALA A 14 2.83 -2.86 0.30
N PHE A 15 2.21 -2.65 -0.86
CA PHE A 15 1.61 -1.38 -1.27
C PHE A 15 0.10 -1.52 -1.29
N TYR A 16 -0.58 -0.55 -0.71
CA TYR A 16 -2.03 -0.50 -0.65
C TYR A 16 -2.52 0.81 -1.23
N ILE A 17 -3.58 0.76 -2.04
CA ILE A 17 -4.34 1.94 -2.46
C ILE A 17 -5.69 1.86 -1.76
N TYR A 18 -6.01 2.91 -1.02
CA TYR A 18 -7.26 3.03 -0.29
C TYR A 18 -8.15 4.09 -0.95
N SER A 19 -9.45 3.83 -1.03
CA SER A 19 -10.46 4.84 -1.34
C SER A 19 -11.35 5.08 -0.11
N PRO A 20 -11.84 6.31 0.10
CA PRO A 20 -12.84 6.57 1.12
C PRO A 20 -14.06 5.70 0.89
N ALA A 21 -14.50 4.99 1.92
CA ALA A 21 -15.75 4.25 1.92
C ALA A 21 -16.48 4.58 3.21
N ASP A 22 -17.72 5.06 3.11
CA ASP A 22 -18.60 5.21 4.26
C ASP A 22 -19.56 4.01 4.30
N GLU A 23 -19.03 2.84 4.65
CA GLU A 23 -19.84 1.63 4.82
C GLU A 23 -19.84 1.13 6.26
N THR A 24 -21.01 0.65 6.69
CA THR A 24 -21.17 -0.04 7.97
C THR A 24 -21.08 -1.54 7.71
N PHE A 25 -19.92 -2.15 8.00
CA PHE A 25 -19.73 -3.60 7.85
C PHE A 25 -19.84 -4.28 9.22
N ASN A 26 -20.86 -5.13 9.41
CA ASN A 26 -21.13 -5.81 10.68
C ASN A 26 -21.20 -4.88 11.92
N GLY A 27 -21.72 -3.66 11.76
CA GLY A 27 -21.83 -2.67 12.83
C GLY A 27 -20.53 -1.93 13.18
N MET A 28 -19.42 -2.23 12.51
CA MET A 28 -18.23 -1.38 12.49
C MET A 28 -18.36 -0.37 11.35
N HIS A 29 -18.21 0.92 11.67
CA HIS A 29 -17.90 1.91 10.66
C HIS A 29 -16.54 1.57 10.08
N CYS A 30 -16.50 1.24 8.79
CA CYS A 30 -15.28 1.01 8.03
C CYS A 30 -15.05 2.25 7.18
N ASN A 31 -13.95 2.96 7.40
CA ASN A 31 -13.75 4.25 6.72
C ASN A 31 -13.07 4.12 5.34
N GLN A 32 -12.49 2.97 5.01
CA GLN A 32 -11.64 2.82 3.82
C GLN A 32 -11.85 1.47 3.12
N TYR A 33 -11.89 1.52 1.79
CA TYR A 33 -11.93 0.35 0.90
C TYR A 33 -10.57 0.12 0.23
N ILE A 34 -10.13 -1.13 0.13
CA ILE A 34 -8.84 -1.47 -0.50
C ILE A 34 -9.05 -1.67 -2.00
N GLU A 35 -8.74 -0.63 -2.79
CA GLU A 35 -8.81 -0.63 -4.26
C GLU A 35 -7.76 -1.54 -4.89
N LYS A 36 -6.54 -1.53 -4.32
CA LYS A 36 -5.41 -2.35 -4.78
C LYS A 36 -4.54 -2.80 -3.63
N HIS A 37 -4.08 -4.04 -3.73
CA HIS A 37 -3.08 -4.62 -2.84
C HIS A 37 -1.95 -5.24 -3.67
N PHE A 38 -0.73 -4.71 -3.53
CA PHE A 38 0.47 -5.25 -4.15
C PHE A 38 1.42 -5.73 -3.08
N GLU A 39 1.54 -7.04 -2.92
CA GLU A 39 2.46 -7.66 -1.97
C GLU A 39 3.15 -8.82 -2.66
N ARG A 40 4.47 -8.90 -2.52
CA ARG A 40 5.19 -10.12 -2.89
C ARG A 40 4.95 -11.14 -1.79
N ARG A 41 3.91 -11.95 -1.98
CA ARG A 41 3.46 -12.92 -0.99
C ARG A 41 4.49 -14.04 -0.83
N MET A 42 4.85 -14.34 0.42
CA MET A 42 5.28 -15.69 0.76
C MET A 42 4.06 -16.62 0.60
N TRP A 43 4.30 -17.91 0.31
CA TRP A 43 3.21 -18.85 -0.01
C TRP A 43 2.07 -18.80 1.02
N GLY A 44 0.85 -18.52 0.55
CA GLY A 44 -0.37 -18.65 1.36
C GLY A 44 -1.04 -17.36 1.83
N ASP A 45 -0.52 -16.16 1.52
CA ASP A 45 -1.22 -14.92 1.86
C ASP A 45 -2.34 -14.57 0.85
N ASP A 46 -3.48 -14.11 1.38
CA ASP A 46 -4.66 -13.75 0.60
C ASP A 46 -4.57 -12.34 0.01
N ASP A 47 -5.23 -12.14 -1.13
CA ASP A 47 -5.41 -10.82 -1.69
C ASP A 47 -6.40 -10.04 -0.82
N LYS A 48 -6.05 -8.81 -0.47
CA LYS A 48 -6.90 -7.94 0.32
C LYS A 48 -7.64 -6.92 -0.54
N THR A 49 -7.44 -6.94 -1.86
CA THR A 49 -8.24 -6.14 -2.80
C THR A 49 -9.71 -6.48 -2.64
N GLY A 50 -10.58 -5.47 -2.56
CA GLY A 50 -12.02 -5.66 -2.34
C GLY A 50 -12.44 -5.83 -0.89
N THR A 51 -11.51 -5.67 0.06
CA THR A 51 -11.81 -5.72 1.49
C THR A 51 -11.92 -4.32 2.11
N PHE A 52 -12.67 -4.21 3.20
CA PHE A 52 -12.80 -2.98 3.98
C PHE A 52 -11.83 -2.98 5.16
N THR A 53 -11.31 -1.81 5.50
CA THR A 53 -10.39 -1.64 6.62
C THR A 53 -10.62 -0.33 7.34
N ASN A 54 -10.21 -0.30 8.61
CA ASN A 54 -10.19 0.91 9.39
C ASN A 54 -8.76 1.44 9.54
N ILE A 55 -8.51 2.59 8.93
CA ILE A 55 -7.29 3.36 9.10
C ILE A 55 -7.62 4.52 10.03
N PHE A 56 -7.32 4.36 11.31
CA PHE A 56 -7.57 5.38 12.34
C PHE A 56 -6.42 6.38 12.50
N ASP A 57 -5.23 6.00 12.04
CA ASP A 57 -4.00 6.77 12.23
C ASP A 57 -3.11 6.65 10.97
N THR A 58 -2.93 7.78 10.29
CA THR A 58 -2.03 7.93 9.13
C THR A 58 -0.68 8.53 9.51
N THR A 59 -0.37 8.67 10.81
CA THR A 59 0.96 9.08 11.26
C THR A 59 2.00 8.11 10.73
N GLU A 60 3.04 8.65 10.09
CA GLU A 60 4.15 7.85 9.59
C GLU A 60 4.91 7.19 10.74
N LYS A 61 5.29 5.93 10.53
CA LYS A 61 6.15 5.13 11.42
C LYS A 61 7.26 4.52 10.58
N ASP A 62 8.30 4.02 11.23
CA ASP A 62 9.48 3.42 10.55
C ASP A 62 9.11 2.35 9.51
N HIS A 63 7.99 1.65 9.71
CA HIS A 63 7.48 0.57 8.86
C HIS A 63 6.15 0.89 8.15
N LYS A 64 5.64 2.11 8.25
CA LYS A 64 4.37 2.50 7.61
C LYS A 64 4.39 3.97 7.22
N ILE A 65 4.31 4.22 5.92
CA ILE A 65 4.36 5.57 5.35
C ILE A 65 3.09 5.75 4.52
N TYR A 66 2.48 6.93 4.62
CA TYR A 66 1.24 7.26 3.91
C TYR A 66 1.46 8.45 2.98
N TYR A 67 0.81 8.41 1.83
CA TYR A 67 0.87 9.46 0.81
C TYR A 67 -0.54 9.76 0.32
N PHE A 68 -0.81 11.02 -0.02
CA PHE A 68 -2.00 11.38 -0.77
C PHE A 68 -1.75 11.16 -2.27
N ILE A 69 -2.72 10.58 -2.96
CA ILE A 69 -2.69 10.41 -4.41
C ILE A 69 -3.43 11.61 -5.01
N GLU A 70 -2.75 12.36 -5.89
CA GLU A 70 -3.27 13.55 -6.57
C GLU A 70 -3.67 13.27 -8.02
N CYS A 71 -3.74 12.00 -8.43
CA CYS A 71 -4.07 11.57 -9.79
C CYS A 71 -5.48 10.98 -9.90
N ASP A 72 -6.20 11.33 -10.96
CA ASP A 72 -7.54 10.80 -11.28
C ASP A 72 -7.54 9.31 -11.67
N SER A 73 -6.37 8.72 -11.97
CA SER A 73 -6.26 7.34 -12.47
C SER A 73 -5.25 6.48 -11.70
N PRO A 74 -5.71 5.52 -10.88
CA PRO A 74 -4.86 4.55 -10.18
C PRO A 74 -4.12 3.56 -11.09
N SER A 75 -4.47 3.52 -12.38
CA SER A 75 -3.89 2.58 -13.35
C SER A 75 -2.39 2.84 -13.61
N ASP A 76 -1.98 4.12 -13.58
CA ASP A 76 -0.57 4.50 -13.75
C ASP A 76 0.31 4.04 -12.59
N ILE A 77 -0.23 4.07 -11.36
CA ILE A 77 0.45 3.59 -10.14
C ILE A 77 0.66 2.08 -10.22
N THR A 78 -0.35 1.34 -10.68
CA THR A 78 -0.32 -0.12 -10.82
C THR A 78 0.74 -0.57 -11.82
N ALA A 79 0.79 0.09 -12.99
CA ALA A 79 1.77 -0.21 -14.03
C ALA A 79 3.21 0.10 -13.57
N LEU A 80 3.40 1.23 -12.87
CA LEU A 80 4.68 1.61 -12.26
C LEU A 80 5.18 0.55 -11.26
N ALA A 81 4.31 0.11 -10.36
CA ALA A 81 4.64 -0.91 -9.37
C ALA A 81 5.05 -2.23 -10.05
N GLY A 82 4.31 -2.65 -11.08
CA GLY A 82 4.60 -3.86 -11.86
C GLY A 82 5.98 -3.83 -12.51
N ASN A 83 6.35 -2.72 -13.15
CA ASN A 83 7.64 -2.56 -13.82
C ASN A 83 8.82 -2.63 -12.82
N ILE A 84 8.71 -1.95 -11.68
CA ILE A 84 9.79 -1.93 -10.68
C ILE A 84 10.05 -3.31 -10.07
N ILE A 85 8.99 -4.08 -9.81
CA ILE A 85 9.09 -5.44 -9.30
C ILE A 85 9.82 -6.36 -10.30
N GLN A 86 9.62 -6.15 -11.60
CA GLN A 86 10.26 -6.93 -12.67
C GLN A 86 11.72 -6.51 -12.91
N GLU A 87 12.05 -5.22 -12.85
CA GLU A 87 13.40 -4.71 -13.17
C GLU A 87 14.45 -5.01 -12.09
N HIS A 88 14.08 -5.06 -10.80
CA HIS A 88 15.03 -5.15 -9.68
C HIS A 88 14.69 -6.29 -8.72
N PRO A 89 14.68 -7.56 -9.15
CA PRO A 89 14.21 -8.65 -8.30
C PRO A 89 15.08 -8.82 -7.03
N GLY A 90 14.46 -8.70 -5.86
CA GLY A 90 15.07 -9.04 -4.57
C GLY A 90 15.75 -7.90 -3.80
N ASN A 91 15.77 -6.66 -4.30
CA ASN A 91 16.25 -5.49 -3.56
C ASN A 91 15.08 -4.59 -3.14
N TYR A 92 14.44 -4.93 -2.02
CA TYR A 92 13.20 -4.28 -1.58
C TYR A 92 13.35 -2.80 -1.23
N THR A 93 14.48 -2.43 -0.62
CA THR A 93 14.76 -1.03 -0.28
C THR A 93 14.92 -0.18 -1.54
N ASP A 94 15.61 -0.70 -2.56
CA ASP A 94 15.74 -0.01 -3.84
C ASP A 94 14.41 0.07 -4.59
N GLN A 95 13.64 -1.03 -4.65
CA GLN A 95 12.30 -1.05 -5.24
C GLN A 95 11.38 0.00 -4.60
N ARG A 96 11.34 0.04 -3.26
CA ARG A 96 10.55 1.01 -2.49
C ARG A 96 10.99 2.45 -2.82
N ASN A 97 12.28 2.72 -2.71
CA ASN A 97 12.81 4.07 -2.91
C ASN A 97 12.56 4.56 -4.35
N ARG A 98 12.79 3.71 -5.36
CA ARG A 98 12.50 4.03 -6.77
C ARG A 98 11.02 4.28 -7.01
N PHE A 99 10.15 3.45 -6.43
CA PHE A 99 8.71 3.60 -6.62
C PHE A 99 8.23 4.94 -6.06
N ILE A 100 8.64 5.28 -4.84
CA ILE A 100 8.31 6.57 -4.22
C ILE A 100 8.88 7.73 -5.05
N SER A 101 10.15 7.67 -5.45
CA SER A 101 10.77 8.73 -6.27
C SER A 101 10.01 8.97 -7.58
N LEU A 102 9.64 7.91 -8.30
CA LEU A 102 8.91 8.02 -9.57
C LEU A 102 7.50 8.61 -9.39
N LEU A 103 6.82 8.26 -8.30
CA LEU A 103 5.50 8.83 -7.99
C LEU A 103 5.60 10.32 -7.65
N ILE A 104 6.66 10.74 -6.95
CA ILE A 104 6.94 12.16 -6.65
C ILE A 104 7.33 12.92 -7.93
N GLU A 105 8.25 12.39 -8.74
CA GLU A 105 8.70 13.01 -10.00
C GLU A 105 7.55 13.24 -10.99
N ARG A 106 6.54 12.37 -10.95
CA ARG A 106 5.34 12.47 -11.80
C ARG A 106 4.20 13.27 -11.17
N ASN A 107 4.40 13.86 -9.98
CA ASN A 107 3.38 14.55 -9.19
C ASN A 107 2.12 13.69 -8.97
N ILE A 108 2.30 12.37 -8.81
CA ILE A 108 1.18 11.45 -8.53
C ILE A 108 0.89 11.41 -7.03
N ILE A 109 1.92 11.59 -6.21
CA ILE A 109 1.78 11.61 -4.75
C ILE A 109 2.40 12.84 -4.13
N THR A 110 1.81 13.28 -3.02
CA THR A 110 2.39 14.25 -2.11
C THR A 110 2.50 13.63 -0.72
N ARG A 111 3.66 13.83 -0.08
CA ARG A 111 3.89 13.34 1.28
C ARG A 111 3.03 14.13 2.26
N GLN A 112 2.39 13.40 3.18
CA GLN A 112 1.63 14.03 4.24
C GLN A 112 2.63 14.67 5.23
N LEU A 113 2.56 16.00 5.38
CA LEU A 113 3.40 16.78 6.31
C LEU A 113 2.93 16.64 7.76
#